data_AF-A0A2H9SNZ1-F1
#
_entry.id   AF-A0A2H9SNZ1-F1
#
_cell.length_a   1.000
_cell.length_b   1.000
_cell.length_c   1.000
_cell.angle_alpha   90.00
_cell.angle_beta   90.00
_cell.angle_gamma   90.00
#
_symmetry.space_group_name_H-M   'P 1'
#
loop_
_entity.id
_entity.type
_entity.pdbx_description
1 polymer ?
#
loop_
_entity_poly.entity_id
_entity_poly.type
_entity_poly.pdbx_seq_one_letter_code
_entity_poly.pdbx_strand_id
1 'polypeptide(L)' 'MCNLRDVVIFCSGMAFLHTISHIVLPYFINMPLDVGVMVLTNQLNFWVIGVSALITIVLLWWAHKLRKSH' A
#
# COMPACT_ATOMS: atom_id res chain seq x y z
N MET A 1 5.26 16.09 19.63
CA MET A 1 5.34 16.62 18.25
C MET A 1 5.53 15.43 17.34
N CYS A 2 4.63 15.18 16.38
CA CYS A 2 4.81 14.10 15.40
C CYS A 2 6.02 14.43 14.53
N ASN A 3 7.08 13.64 14.61
CA ASN A 3 8.22 13.83 13.74
C ASN A 3 7.89 13.30 12.33
N LEU A 4 8.57 13.82 11.32
CA LEU A 4 8.40 13.39 9.93
C LEU A 4 8.55 11.86 9.79
N ARG A 5 9.43 11.27 10.59
CA ARG A 5 9.61 9.81 10.69
C ARG A 5 8.31 9.08 11.07
N ASP A 6 7.57 9.58 12.05
CA ASP A 6 6.34 8.94 12.53
C ASP A 6 5.25 8.97 11.46
N VAL A 7 5.16 10.07 10.71
CA VAL A 7 4.26 10.20 9.56
C VAL A 7 4.63 9.21 8.45
N VAL A 8 5.92 9.09 8.12
CA VAL A 8 6.38 8.14 7.08
C VAL A 8 6.13 6.69 7.50
N ILE A 9 6.35 6.36 8.77
CA ILE A 9 6.03 5.02 9.30
C ILE A 9 4.53 4.76 9.24
N PHE A 10 3.69 5.72 9.63
CA PHE A 10 2.24 5.59 9.53
C PHE A 10 1.78 5.37 8.08
N CYS A 11 2.29 6.15 7.12
CA CYS A 11 2.01 5.97 5.70
C CYS A 11 2.47 4.60 5.18
N SER A 12 3.63 4.11 5.63
CA SER A 12 4.10 2.76 5.27
C SER A 12 3.16 1.68 5.78
N GLY A 13 2.61 1.83 6.99
CA GLY A 13 1.60 0.93 7.54
C GLY A 13 0.29 0.95 6.75
N MET A 14 -0.19 2.13 6.34
CA MET A 14 -1.38 2.25 5.49
C MET A 14 -1.18 1.58 4.13
N ALA A 15 -0.03 1.79 3.47
CA ALA A 15 0.28 1.16 2.18
C ALA A 15 0.40 -0.36 2.30
N PHE A 16 0.95 -0.86 3.40
CA PHE A 16 1.01 -2.29 3.70
C PHE A 16 -0.37 -2.91 3.87
N LEU A 17 -1.25 -2.28 4.66
CA LEU A 17 -2.63 -2.75 4.85
C LEU A 17 -3.43 -2.68 3.55
N HIS A 18 -3.23 -1.64 2.74
CA HIS A 18 -3.84 -1.55 1.41
C HIS A 18 -3.39 -2.73 0.52
N THR A 19 -2.11 -3.07 0.54
CA THR A 19 -1.59 -4.25 -0.17
C THR A 19 -2.28 -5.55 0.29
N ILE A 20 -2.39 -5.75 1.61
CA ILE A 20 -3.09 -6.91 2.17
C ILE A 20 -4.56 -6.93 1.73
N SER A 21 -5.25 -5.80 1.75
CA SER A 21 -6.65 -5.73 1.32
C SER A 21 -6.80 -6.22 -0.11
N HIS A 22 -5.91 -5.84 -1.04
CA HIS A 22 -5.94 -6.31 -2.42
C HIS A 22 -5.55 -7.79 -2.60
N ILE A 23 -4.68 -8.32 -1.74
CA ILE A 23 -4.38 -9.77 -1.71
C ILE A 23 -5.60 -10.56 -1.25
N VAL A 24 -6.31 -10.04 -0.25
CA VAL A 24 -7.44 -10.71 0.40
C VAL A 24 -8.74 -10.56 -0.40
N LEU A 25 -8.90 -9.45 -1.14
CA LEU A 25 -10.10 -9.11 -1.90
C LEU A 25 -10.65 -10.24 -2.81
N PRO A 26 -9.82 -10.97 -3.60
CA PRO A 26 -10.31 -12.02 -4.50
C PRO A 26 -10.89 -13.25 -3.77
N TYR A 27 -10.57 -13.42 -2.48
CA TYR A 27 -11.13 -14.51 -1.67
C TYR A 27 -12.56 -14.22 -1.20
N PHE A 28 -12.93 -12.93 -1.14
CA PHE A 28 -14.24 -12.49 -0.68
C PHE A 28 -15.16 -12.06 -1.82
N ILE A 29 -14.59 -11.61 -2.94
CA ILE A 29 -15.35 -11.05 -4.06
C ILE A 29 -14.82 -11.61 -5.38
N ASN A 30 -15.74 -12.05 -6.25
CA ASN A 30 -15.40 -12.45 -7.61
C ASN A 30 -15.03 -11.23 -8.45
N MET A 31 -13.86 -11.27 -9.07
CA MET A 31 -13.44 -10.26 -10.06
C MET A 31 -13.87 -10.67 -11.48
N PRO A 32 -14.13 -9.72 -12.40
CA PRO A 32 -13.93 -8.27 -12.25
C PRO A 32 -15.00 -7.59 -11.37
N LEU A 33 -14.55 -6.69 -10.48
CA LEU A 33 -15.42 -5.92 -9.59
C LEU A 33 -15.64 -4.52 -10.17
N ASP A 34 -16.89 -4.20 -10.52
CA ASP A 34 -17.26 -2.83 -10.90
C ASP A 34 -17.41 -1.96 -9.64
N VAL A 35 -16.50 -1.00 -9.46
CA VAL A 35 -16.54 -0.04 -8.34
C VAL A 35 -17.21 1.28 -8.75
N GLY A 36 -17.93 1.31 -9.87
CA GLY A 36 -18.70 2.44 -10.39
C GLY A 36 -17.88 3.49 -11.14
N VAL A 37 -16.63 3.70 -10.75
CA VAL A 37 -15.67 4.59 -11.45
C VAL A 37 -14.69 3.85 -12.34
N MET A 38 -14.43 2.57 -12.03
CA MET A 38 -13.62 1.69 -12.87
C MET A 38 -14.00 0.24 -12.62
N VAL A 39 -13.64 -0.62 -13.57
CA VAL A 39 -13.73 -2.07 -13.40
C VAL A 39 -12.39 -2.58 -12.86
N LEU A 40 -12.37 -3.00 -11.60
CA LEU A 40 -11.21 -3.63 -10.98
C LEU A 40 -11.09 -5.07 -11.46
N THR A 41 -10.26 -5.28 -12.48
CA THR A 41 -9.92 -6.60 -13.02
C THR A 41 -8.83 -7.27 -12.19
N ASN A 42 -8.70 -8.59 -12.32
CA ASN A 42 -7.60 -9.35 -11.68
C ASN A 42 -6.23 -8.76 -12.01
N GLN A 43 -6.02 -8.34 -13.26
CA GLN A 43 -4.76 -7.76 -13.70
C GLN A 43 -4.47 -6.42 -13.01
N LEU A 44 -5.47 -5.54 -12.91
CA LEU A 44 -5.33 -4.27 -12.20
C LEU A 44 -5.10 -4.48 -10.71
N ASN A 45 -5.81 -5.44 -10.09
CA ASN A 45 -5.60 -5.79 -8.69
C ASN A 45 -4.15 -6.26 -8.42
N PHE A 46 -3.60 -7.12 -9.28
CA PHE A 46 -2.20 -7.54 -9.19
C PHE A 46 -1.21 -6.38 -9.34
N TRP A 47 -1.49 -5.44 -10.25
CA TRP A 47 -0.70 -4.22 -10.38
C TRP A 47 -0.74 -3.36 -9.12
N VAL A 48 -1.92 -3.19 -8.51
CA VAL A 48 -2.06 -2.42 -7.26
C VAL A 48 -1.28 -3.06 -6.12
N ILE A 49 -1.29 -4.39 -6.00
CA ILE A 49 -0.47 -5.13 -5.03
C ILE A 49 1.02 -4.83 -5.25
N GLY A 50 1.50 -4.96 -6.47
CA GLY A 50 2.91 -4.75 -6.81
C GLY A 50 3.38 -3.32 -6.52
N VAL A 51 2.60 -2.32 -6.95
CA VAL A 51 2.92 -0.89 -6.72
C VAL A 51 2.87 -0.56 -5.23
N SER A 52 1.85 -1.03 -4.51
CA SER A 52 1.70 -0.75 -3.07
C SER A 52 2.81 -1.39 -2.23
N ALA A 53 3.25 -2.60 -2.60
CA ALA A 53 4.41 -3.25 -1.97
C ALA A 53 5.70 -2.44 -2.20
N LEU A 54 5.92 -1.95 -3.42
CA LEU A 54 7.09 -1.12 -3.74
C LEU A 54 7.06 0.20 -2.96
N ILE A 55 5.92 0.88 -2.91
CA ILE A 55 5.75 2.11 -2.12
C ILE A 55 6.05 1.86 -0.65
N THR A 56 5.56 0.75 -0.09
CA THR A 56 5.80 0.37 1.31
C THR A 56 7.31 0.23 1.58
N ILE A 57 8.06 -0.46 0.72
CA ILE A 57 9.51 -0.62 0.85
C ILE A 57 10.23 0.73 0.78
N VAL A 58 9.85 1.60 -0.17
CA VAL A 58 10.44 2.93 -0.33
C VAL A 58 10.19 3.79 0.91
N LEU A 59 8.97 3.77 1.46
CA LEU A 59 8.62 4.51 2.68
C LEU A 59 9.39 4.00 3.90
N LEU A 60 9.51 2.67 4.08
CA LEU A 60 10.30 2.10 5.17
C LEU A 60 11.79 2.45 5.04
N TRP A 61 12.33 2.42 3.82
CA TRP A 61 13.70 2.84 3.57
C TRP A 61 13.90 4.32 3.88
N TRP A 62 12.94 5.17 3.53
CA TRP A 62 12.98 6.60 3.84
C TRP A 62 12.89 6.86 5.34
N ALA A 63 11.99 6.18 6.06
CA ALA A 63 11.92 6.24 7.52
C ALA A 63 13.26 5.82 8.18
N HIS A 64 13.94 4.81 7.63
CA HIS A 64 15.27 4.41 8.08
C HIS A 64 16.31 5.52 7.86
N LYS A 65 16.30 6.19 6.70
CA LYS A 65 17.18 7.34 6.46
C LYS A 65 16.91 8.51 7.41
N LEU A 66 15.64 8.80 7.70
CA LEU A 66 15.28 9.87 8.63
C LEU A 66 15.79 9.62 10.07
N ARG A 67 15.94 8.35 10.47
CA ARG A 67 16.58 7.98 11.76
C ARG A 67 18.06 8.39 11.82
N LYS A 68 18.78 8.43 10.69
CA LYS A 68 20.21 8.82 10.64
C LYS A 68 20.43 10.33 10.64
N SER A 69 19.37 11.13 10.43
CA SER A 69 19.48 12.59 10.28
C SER A 69 19.25 13.35 11.59
N HIS A 70 19.14 12.65 12.73
CA HIS A 70 18.93 13.21 14.04
C HIS A 70 20.01 12.72 15.01
#